data_AF-A0A819A8K0-F1
#
_entry.id   AF-A0A819A8K0-F1
#
_cell.length_a   1.000
_cell.length_b   1.000
_cell.length_c   1.000
_cell.angle_alpha   90.00
_cell.angle_beta   90.00
_cell.angle_gamma   90.00
#
_symmetry.space_group_name_H-M   'P 1'
#
loop_
_entity.id
_entity.type
_entity.pdbx_description
1 polymer ?
#
loop_
_entity_poly.entity_id
_entity_poly.type
_entity_poly.pdbx_seq_one_letter_code
_entity_poly.pdbx_strand_id
1 'polypeptide(L)'
;MTSDSNITKLSNLSVQWEWEGDKGVWQQHSLDIQQKISQAYDNGNSEVIINQTEEISLLIKFHDMVQINQKTKFMRRIRICIELKDKNGFFTYEYENENKKWFIYNVEIMIKIANTIENNQTLLSINYQNQSYDIDLDKLIEINLNTKVIRKIHCIKSMAKLPLNVSTISNKRPLDNDESKENNKKKRNISKSTPIEKSAIRTVTTVVGKVPVDSECVSMLGKVHVYYENNDVFDCMLNQTNVGNNNNKFYLIQLLEENHSKKYYVWLRWGRVGYTGQNNLEHFGCDLDEAKRFFCQKFSDKTKNDFYYRDTFTKYPGKYDYVQLDYNPSKSEKVDENNKKQLVAIEQLKNLPIPESKLDKRIQNLIQLICNIQAMEEALLEMKFDARKNPLGKLSSTQIKAGYAALKEIETYIKINKFNSAFIEANNTYYTRIPHEFGRNTPPLIKTIQQLKHEIELLEALDDIEIAFTTLNIDRNIRLNPIDQHYEQLKCKLYPIEKHEDIYILINKYLQTTHASTHQQYKMEIEYIFKVERENENEIFKDVGNKMLLWHGSRLTNFAGIMSQGLRIAPPEAPV
;
A
#
# COMPACT_ATOMS: atom_id res chain seq x y z
N MET A 1 1.41 54.94 16.79
CA MET A 1 0.05 54.42 16.51
C MET A 1 0.11 53.75 15.15
N THR A 2 0.51 52.48 15.13
CA THR A 2 0.56 51.65 13.92
C THR A 2 -0.61 50.68 14.01
N SER A 3 -1.51 50.84 13.05
CA SER A 3 -2.77 50.11 12.88
C SER A 3 -2.58 48.60 12.98
N ASP A 4 -3.22 48.00 13.98
CA ASP A 4 -3.48 46.56 14.04
C ASP A 4 -4.20 46.15 12.76
N SER A 5 -3.51 45.44 11.88
CA SER A 5 -4.12 44.73 10.77
C SER A 5 -5.08 43.71 11.36
N ASN A 6 -6.39 43.89 11.15
CA ASN A 6 -7.41 42.88 11.38
C ASN A 6 -6.94 41.55 10.78
N ILE A 7 -6.42 40.64 11.61
CA ILE A 7 -6.10 39.28 11.20
C ILE A 7 -7.45 38.62 10.95
N THR A 8 -7.84 38.50 9.68
CA THR A 8 -9.06 37.79 9.31
C THR A 8 -8.93 36.34 9.78
N LYS A 9 -9.75 35.97 10.76
CA LYS A 9 -9.84 34.61 11.28
C LYS A 9 -10.48 33.69 10.25
N LEU A 10 -10.03 32.45 10.19
CA LEU A 10 -10.61 31.38 9.37
C LEU A 10 -12.11 31.21 9.65
N SER A 11 -12.55 31.48 10.88
CA SER A 11 -13.96 31.49 11.29
C SER A 11 -14.87 32.44 10.50
N ASN A 12 -14.31 33.47 9.86
CA ASN A 12 -15.06 34.44 9.07
C ASN A 12 -15.26 33.99 7.61
N LEU A 13 -14.53 32.94 7.19
CA LEU A 13 -14.58 32.39 5.85
C LEU A 13 -15.37 31.08 5.86
N SER A 14 -16.13 30.85 4.79
CA SER A 14 -16.72 29.53 4.53
C SER A 14 -15.63 28.63 3.95
N VAL A 15 -15.15 27.70 4.77
CA VAL A 15 -14.00 26.83 4.43
C VAL A 15 -14.35 25.36 4.59
N GLN A 16 -13.69 24.54 3.79
CA GLN A 16 -13.79 23.10 3.82
C GLN A 16 -12.40 22.48 4.03
N TRP A 17 -12.26 21.69 5.09
CA TRP A 17 -11.06 20.90 5.32
C TRP A 17 -11.20 19.52 4.69
N GLU A 18 -10.19 19.17 3.90
CA GLU A 18 -10.12 17.90 3.21
C GLU A 18 -8.83 17.18 3.54
N TRP A 19 -8.89 15.86 3.49
CA TRP A 19 -7.72 15.00 3.64
C TRP A 19 -7.62 14.04 2.46
N GLU A 20 -6.40 13.67 2.12
CA GLU A 20 -6.15 12.78 0.99
C GLU A 20 -6.38 11.32 1.39
N GLY A 21 -7.51 10.79 0.91
CA GLY A 21 -7.86 9.38 0.98
C GLY A 21 -7.02 8.51 0.05
N ASP A 22 -7.35 7.23 0.01
CA ASP A 22 -6.63 6.28 -0.84
C ASP A 22 -6.77 6.64 -2.33
N LYS A 23 -5.74 6.31 -3.12
CA LYS A 23 -5.69 6.60 -4.58
C LYS A 23 -5.71 8.10 -4.92
N GLY A 24 -5.31 8.97 -3.99
CA GLY A 24 -5.28 10.43 -4.18
C GLY A 24 -6.67 11.09 -4.18
N VAL A 25 -7.68 10.38 -3.68
CA VAL A 25 -9.05 10.89 -3.62
C VAL A 25 -9.22 11.74 -2.38
N TRP A 26 -9.46 13.03 -2.56
CA TRP A 26 -9.75 13.95 -1.46
C TRP A 26 -11.11 13.64 -0.81
N GLN A 27 -11.14 13.60 0.51
CA GLN A 27 -12.34 13.37 1.33
C GLN A 27 -12.56 14.55 2.28
N GLN A 28 -13.82 14.89 2.50
CA GLN A 28 -14.18 15.96 3.42
C GLN A 28 -14.17 15.47 4.86
N HIS A 29 -13.71 16.29 5.80
CA HIS A 29 -13.96 16.03 7.23
C HIS A 29 -15.45 16.20 7.58
N SER A 30 -15.94 15.60 8.66
CA SER A 30 -17.28 15.91 9.17
C SER A 30 -17.36 17.37 9.64
N LEU A 31 -18.56 17.96 9.68
CA LEU A 31 -18.73 19.37 10.02
C LEU A 31 -18.17 19.73 11.42
N ASP A 32 -18.37 18.86 12.41
CA ASP A 32 -17.82 19.03 13.77
C ASP A 32 -16.28 19.06 13.76
N ILE A 33 -15.67 18.17 13.00
CA ILE A 33 -14.20 18.11 12.87
C ILE A 33 -13.70 19.36 12.15
N GLN A 34 -14.35 19.78 11.06
CA GLN A 34 -13.95 21.00 10.34
C GLN A 34 -13.96 22.22 11.26
N GLN A 35 -14.99 22.37 12.11
CA GLN A 35 -15.08 23.45 13.08
C GLN A 35 -13.95 23.41 14.12
N LYS A 36 -13.61 22.22 14.64
CA LYS A 36 -12.50 22.04 15.59
C LYS A 36 -11.15 22.41 14.97
N ILE A 37 -10.91 22.01 13.73
CA ILE A 37 -9.68 22.34 13.01
C ILE A 37 -9.56 23.86 12.83
N SER A 38 -10.62 24.50 12.33
CA SER A 38 -10.65 25.95 12.11
C SER A 38 -10.45 26.74 13.41
N GLN A 39 -11.14 26.37 14.49
CA GLN A 39 -10.99 27.02 15.79
C GLN A 39 -9.59 26.88 16.37
N ALA A 40 -8.97 25.71 16.24
CA ALA A 40 -7.61 25.50 16.72
C ALA A 40 -6.60 26.37 15.96
N TYR A 41 -6.76 26.50 14.64
CA TYR A 41 -5.94 27.39 13.84
C TYR A 41 -6.13 28.86 14.24
N ASP A 42 -7.37 29.32 14.41
CA ASP A 42 -7.69 30.70 14.81
C ASP A 42 -7.19 31.07 16.21
N ASN A 43 -7.00 30.08 17.08
CA ASN A 43 -6.39 30.26 18.40
C ASN A 43 -4.85 30.30 18.35
N GLY A 44 -4.24 30.18 17.18
CA GLY A 44 -2.80 30.22 16.99
C GLY A 44 -2.08 28.91 17.32
N ASN A 45 -2.80 27.79 17.39
CA ASN A 45 -2.17 26.49 17.63
C ASN A 45 -1.41 26.03 16.36
N SER A 46 -0.21 25.48 16.54
CA SER A 46 0.55 24.86 15.44
C SER A 46 0.03 23.47 15.05
N GLU A 47 -0.72 22.83 15.96
CA GLU A 47 -1.30 21.50 15.78
C GLU A 47 -2.60 21.30 16.59
N VAL A 48 -3.41 20.31 16.22
CA VAL A 48 -4.66 19.96 16.92
C VAL A 48 -4.94 18.46 16.84
N ILE A 49 -5.41 17.86 17.94
CA ILE A 49 -5.86 16.47 17.96
C ILE A 49 -7.37 16.42 17.72
N ILE A 50 -7.80 15.63 16.73
CA ILE A 50 -9.19 15.35 16.40
C ILE A 50 -9.49 13.87 16.55
N ASN A 51 -10.67 13.51 17.04
CA ASN A 51 -11.12 12.13 17.08
C ASN A 51 -12.13 11.91 15.95
N GLN A 52 -11.74 11.11 14.96
CA GLN A 52 -12.62 10.74 13.84
C GLN A 52 -13.64 9.68 14.26
N THR A 53 -13.24 8.77 15.15
CA THR A 53 -14.10 7.79 15.85
C THR A 53 -13.57 7.60 17.28
N GLU A 54 -14.25 6.81 18.12
CA GLU A 54 -13.76 6.46 19.46
C GLU A 54 -12.38 5.78 19.46
N GLU A 55 -12.00 5.14 18.34
CA GLU A 55 -10.72 4.42 18.20
C GLU A 55 -9.68 5.15 17.33
N ILE A 56 -10.08 6.18 16.58
CA ILE A 56 -9.23 6.90 15.62
C ILE A 56 -9.02 8.33 16.09
N SER A 57 -7.86 8.58 16.69
CA SER A 57 -7.33 9.92 16.99
C SER A 57 -6.32 10.35 15.93
N LEU A 58 -6.44 11.56 15.39
CA LEU A 58 -5.56 12.16 14.40
C LEU A 58 -4.98 13.48 14.93
N LEU A 59 -3.67 13.67 14.79
CA LEU A 59 -2.97 14.92 15.03
C LEU A 59 -2.82 15.68 13.71
N ILE A 60 -3.46 16.83 13.58
CA ILE A 60 -3.29 17.74 12.46
C ILE A 60 -2.15 18.69 12.76
N LYS A 61 -1.19 18.80 11.83
CA LYS A 61 -0.11 19.79 11.86
C LYS A 61 -0.33 20.79 10.73
N PHE A 62 -0.56 22.05 11.11
CA PHE A 62 -0.93 23.10 10.15
C PHE A 62 0.24 23.56 9.27
N HIS A 63 1.46 23.59 9.82
CA HIS A 63 2.64 23.99 9.06
C HIS A 63 2.95 23.00 7.93
N ASP A 64 2.89 21.70 8.26
CA ASP A 64 3.20 20.62 7.34
C ASP A 64 2.03 20.27 6.41
N MET A 65 0.83 20.80 6.69
CA MET A 65 -0.42 20.46 6.00
C MET A 65 -0.65 18.95 5.95
N VAL A 66 -0.52 18.29 7.09
CA VAL A 66 -0.75 16.84 7.27
C VAL A 66 -1.62 16.53 8.48
N GLN A 67 -2.31 15.40 8.41
CA GLN A 67 -2.92 14.72 9.56
C GLN A 67 -2.15 13.43 9.84
N ILE A 68 -1.94 13.11 11.11
CA ILE A 68 -1.15 11.97 11.56
C ILE A 68 -2.01 11.12 12.49
N ASN A 69 -2.29 9.87 12.13
CA ASN A 69 -2.98 8.97 13.04
C ASN A 69 -2.11 8.73 14.29
N GLN A 70 -2.63 9.02 15.47
CA GLN A 70 -1.82 8.99 16.69
C GLN A 70 -1.40 7.57 17.10
N LYS A 71 -2.14 6.55 16.64
CA LYS A 71 -1.86 5.13 16.90
C LYS A 71 -0.93 4.53 15.85
N THR A 72 -1.21 4.73 14.57
CA THR A 72 -0.43 4.14 13.47
C THR A 72 0.74 5.02 13.02
N LYS A 73 0.78 6.27 13.46
CA LYS A 73 1.69 7.34 12.99
C LYS A 73 1.59 7.62 11.48
N PHE A 74 0.59 7.05 10.80
CA PHE A 74 0.37 7.24 9.37
C PHE A 74 -0.02 8.68 9.07
N MET A 75 0.67 9.29 8.10
CA MET A 75 0.48 10.68 7.72
C MET A 75 -0.31 10.77 6.41
N ARG A 76 -1.32 11.64 6.36
CA ARG A 76 -2.04 11.99 5.13
C ARG A 76 -1.99 13.48 4.92
N ARG A 77 -1.91 13.92 3.66
CA ARG A 77 -2.01 15.34 3.33
C ARG A 77 -3.39 15.86 3.69
N ILE A 78 -3.44 17.09 4.16
CA ILE A 78 -4.66 17.86 4.29
C ILE A 78 -4.58 19.09 3.41
N ARG A 79 -5.73 19.61 3.03
CA ARG A 79 -5.84 20.89 2.35
C ARG A 79 -7.06 21.65 2.83
N ILE A 80 -7.01 22.95 2.60
CA ILE A 80 -8.15 23.83 2.80
C ILE A 80 -8.70 24.26 1.44
N CYS A 81 -10.02 24.26 1.35
CA CYS A 81 -10.77 24.82 0.24
C CYS A 81 -11.62 25.97 0.74
N ILE A 82 -11.68 27.06 -0.02
CA ILE A 82 -12.48 28.26 0.29
C ILE A 82 -13.71 28.29 -0.61
N GLU A 83 -14.86 28.70 -0.06
CA GLU A 83 -16.09 28.85 -0.85
C GLU A 83 -15.98 30.08 -1.76
N LEU A 84 -16.13 29.88 -3.06
CA LEU A 84 -16.23 30.96 -4.04
C LEU A 84 -17.69 31.06 -4.48
N LYS A 85 -18.40 32.08 -3.95
CA LYS A 85 -19.84 32.27 -4.14
C LYS A 85 -20.23 32.47 -5.61
N ASP A 86 -19.38 33.17 -6.36
CA ASP A 86 -19.50 33.42 -7.80
C ASP A 86 -19.39 32.13 -8.63
N LYS A 87 -18.56 31.17 -8.20
CA LYS A 87 -18.29 29.90 -8.90
C LYS A 87 -19.07 28.69 -8.35
N ASN A 88 -19.91 28.91 -7.35
CA ASN A 88 -20.76 27.92 -6.69
C ASN A 88 -20.00 26.62 -6.33
N GLY A 89 -19.12 26.72 -5.34
CA GLY A 89 -18.41 25.58 -4.76
C GLY A 89 -17.16 25.96 -3.97
N PHE A 90 -16.48 24.94 -3.45
CA PHE A 90 -15.22 25.09 -2.73
C PHE A 90 -14.03 24.91 -3.67
N PHE A 91 -13.00 25.76 -3.53
CA PHE A 91 -11.82 25.75 -4.38
C PHE A 91 -10.53 25.80 -3.56
N THR A 92 -9.49 25.15 -4.04
CA THR A 92 -8.12 25.28 -3.50
C THR A 92 -7.19 25.87 -4.57
N TYR A 93 -6.12 26.51 -4.13
CA TYR A 93 -5.11 27.08 -5.03
C TYR A 93 -3.77 26.35 -4.84
N GLU A 94 -3.13 26.04 -5.95
CA GLU A 94 -1.83 25.36 -5.99
C GLU A 94 -0.87 26.09 -6.92
N TYR A 95 0.43 26.08 -6.64
CA TYR A 95 1.46 26.65 -7.50
C TYR A 95 2.42 25.58 -8.03
N GLU A 96 2.92 25.78 -9.25
CA GLU A 96 3.91 24.92 -9.88
C GLU A 96 5.32 25.35 -9.45
N ASN A 97 6.07 24.44 -8.83
CA ASN A 97 7.47 24.68 -8.48
C ASN A 97 8.41 24.49 -9.69
N GLU A 98 9.69 24.75 -9.51
CA GLU A 98 10.72 24.66 -10.56
C GLU A 98 10.86 23.26 -11.19
N ASN A 99 10.45 22.22 -10.46
CA ASN A 99 10.46 20.83 -10.91
C ASN A 99 9.14 20.39 -11.58
N LYS A 100 8.26 21.33 -11.95
CA LYS A 100 6.93 21.07 -12.53
C LYS A 100 6.02 20.23 -11.64
N LYS A 101 6.19 20.33 -10.31
CA LYS A 101 5.33 19.71 -9.31
C LYS A 101 4.42 20.76 -8.69
N TRP A 102 3.16 20.40 -8.45
CA TRP A 102 2.15 21.27 -7.88
C TRP A 102 2.15 21.19 -6.35
N PHE A 103 2.12 22.34 -5.70
CA PHE A 103 2.09 22.49 -4.25
C PHE A 103 0.90 23.34 -3.83
N ILE A 104 0.17 22.88 -2.81
CA ILE A 104 -0.99 23.59 -2.28
C ILE A 104 -0.50 24.78 -1.46
N TYR A 105 -1.15 25.93 -1.59
CA TYR A 105 -0.90 27.06 -0.70
C TYR A 105 -1.28 26.72 0.74
N ASN A 106 -0.47 27.18 1.69
CA ASN A 106 -0.77 26.99 3.10
C ASN A 106 -2.01 27.80 3.53
N VAL A 107 -2.46 27.56 4.75
CA VAL A 107 -3.68 28.18 5.30
C VAL A 107 -3.61 29.71 5.28
N GLU A 108 -2.46 30.29 5.66
CA GLU A 108 -2.27 31.74 5.71
C GLU A 108 -2.44 32.41 4.33
N ILE A 109 -1.83 31.83 3.29
CA ILE A 109 -1.94 32.36 1.93
C ILE A 109 -3.36 32.14 1.39
N MET A 110 -3.98 31.01 1.68
CA MET A 110 -5.37 30.73 1.29
C MET A 110 -6.37 31.74 1.88
N ILE A 111 -6.18 32.18 3.13
CA ILE A 111 -6.97 33.27 3.74
C ILE A 111 -6.78 34.58 2.98
N LYS A 112 -5.53 34.92 2.65
CA LYS A 112 -5.23 36.15 1.90
C LYS A 112 -5.87 36.13 0.51
N ILE A 113 -5.79 35.00 -0.19
CA ILE A 113 -6.47 34.79 -1.48
C ILE A 113 -7.98 34.98 -1.33
N ALA A 114 -8.60 34.38 -0.30
CA ALA A 114 -10.04 34.52 -0.07
C ALA A 114 -10.44 35.98 0.14
N ASN A 115 -9.71 36.72 0.98
CA ASN A 115 -9.99 38.14 1.24
C ASN A 115 -9.79 39.01 -0.01
N THR A 116 -8.75 38.74 -0.81
CA THR A 116 -8.52 39.44 -2.08
C THR A 116 -9.72 39.25 -3.01
N ILE A 117 -10.23 38.03 -3.13
CA ILE A 117 -11.41 37.72 -3.95
C ILE A 117 -12.67 38.40 -3.39
N GLU A 118 -12.92 38.33 -2.08
CA GLU A 118 -14.09 38.98 -1.46
C GLU A 118 -14.11 40.50 -1.65
N ASN A 119 -12.94 41.13 -1.73
CA ASN A 119 -12.79 42.56 -2.01
C ASN A 119 -12.81 42.91 -3.51
N ASN A 120 -13.15 41.95 -4.39
CA ASN A 120 -13.13 42.09 -5.85
C ASN A 120 -11.75 42.52 -6.40
N GLN A 121 -10.67 42.11 -5.73
CA GLN A 121 -9.30 42.31 -6.18
C GLN A 121 -8.77 41.01 -6.77
N THR A 122 -7.79 41.13 -7.66
CA THR A 122 -7.18 39.97 -8.35
C THR A 122 -5.66 39.93 -8.21
N LEU A 123 -5.07 40.97 -7.61
CA LEU A 123 -3.65 41.06 -7.29
C LEU A 123 -3.46 40.98 -5.78
N LEU A 124 -2.57 40.10 -5.34
CA LEU A 124 -2.22 39.87 -3.95
C LEU A 124 -0.71 39.87 -3.77
N SER A 125 -0.16 40.79 -2.99
CA SER A 125 1.25 40.79 -2.59
C SER A 125 1.41 40.10 -1.24
N ILE A 126 2.27 39.09 -1.16
CA ILE A 126 2.57 38.35 0.07
C ILE A 126 4.08 38.32 0.36
N ASN A 127 4.42 38.22 1.64
CA ASN A 127 5.76 37.85 2.08
C ASN A 127 5.68 36.47 2.72
N TYR A 128 6.45 35.51 2.20
CA TYR A 128 6.49 34.15 2.70
C TYR A 128 7.92 33.62 2.68
N GLN A 129 8.38 33.03 3.78
CA GLN A 129 9.75 32.49 3.94
C GLN A 129 10.86 33.49 3.52
N ASN A 130 10.73 34.75 3.94
CA ASN A 130 11.65 35.86 3.60
C ASN A 130 11.75 36.18 2.10
N GLN A 131 10.75 35.80 1.31
CA GLN A 131 10.63 36.17 -0.10
C GLN A 131 9.31 36.89 -0.34
N SER A 132 9.34 37.87 -1.24
CA SER A 132 8.16 38.66 -1.62
C SER A 132 7.60 38.12 -2.93
N TYR A 133 6.29 37.96 -2.98
CA TYR A 133 5.58 37.41 -4.14
C TYR A 133 4.38 38.27 -4.49
N ASP A 134 4.15 38.47 -5.79
CA ASP A 134 2.90 39.00 -6.33
C ASP A 134 2.12 37.86 -7.00
N ILE A 135 0.92 37.59 -6.50
CA ILE A 135 -0.02 36.60 -7.04
C ILE A 135 -1.06 37.34 -7.86
N ASP A 136 -1.15 37.00 -9.14
CA ASP A 136 -2.19 37.46 -10.08
C ASP A 136 -3.19 36.33 -10.29
N LEU A 137 -4.36 36.46 -9.65
CA LEU A 137 -5.42 35.45 -9.66
C LEU A 137 -6.20 35.42 -10.98
N ASP A 138 -6.16 36.49 -11.78
CA ASP A 138 -6.78 36.51 -13.11
C ASP A 138 -5.91 35.78 -14.13
N LYS A 139 -4.59 36.05 -14.09
CA LYS A 139 -3.63 35.38 -14.96
C LYS A 139 -3.21 34.01 -14.45
N LEU A 140 -3.59 33.66 -13.21
CA LEU A 140 -3.17 32.44 -12.51
C LEU A 140 -1.64 32.26 -12.53
N ILE A 141 -0.93 33.30 -12.09
CA ILE A 141 0.53 33.28 -11.96
C ILE A 141 0.99 33.89 -10.64
N GLU A 142 2.13 33.43 -10.15
CA GLU A 142 2.86 34.01 -9.02
C GLU A 142 4.22 34.51 -9.52
N ILE A 143 4.62 35.70 -9.11
CA ILE A 143 5.90 36.31 -9.45
C ILE A 143 6.70 36.52 -8.18
N ASN A 144 7.85 35.85 -8.06
CA ASN A 144 8.79 36.14 -7.00
C ASN A 144 9.50 37.48 -7.29
N LEU A 145 9.29 38.48 -6.44
CA LEU A 145 9.82 39.82 -6.66
C LEU A 145 11.33 39.93 -6.46
N ASN A 146 11.92 39.02 -5.69
CA ASN A 146 13.36 38.94 -5.45
C ASN A 146 14.09 38.32 -6.65
N THR A 147 13.58 37.20 -7.20
CA THR A 147 14.25 36.44 -8.26
C THR A 147 13.71 36.71 -9.67
N LYS A 148 12.55 37.38 -9.77
CA LYS A 148 11.77 37.59 -11.00
C LYS A 148 11.26 36.30 -11.67
N VAL A 149 11.31 35.16 -10.96
CA VAL A 149 10.76 33.90 -11.44
C VAL A 149 9.24 33.94 -11.43
N ILE A 150 8.62 33.48 -12.52
CA ILE A 150 7.16 33.38 -12.66
C ILE A 150 6.77 31.91 -12.58
N ARG A 151 5.81 31.60 -11.70
CA ARG A 151 5.22 30.27 -11.51
C ARG A 151 3.76 30.27 -11.94
N LYS A 152 3.27 29.13 -12.41
CA LYS A 152 1.85 28.94 -12.73
C LYS A 152 1.07 28.62 -11.47
N ILE A 153 -0.19 29.05 -11.44
CA ILE A 153 -1.16 28.73 -10.40
C ILE A 153 -2.31 27.91 -11.01
N HIS A 154 -2.84 26.98 -10.24
CA HIS A 154 -4.09 26.30 -10.53
C HIS A 154 -5.14 26.66 -9.48
N CYS A 155 -6.37 26.90 -9.93
CA CYS A 155 -7.55 26.97 -9.09
C CYS A 155 -8.36 25.68 -9.32
N ILE A 156 -8.45 24.83 -8.30
CA ILE A 156 -9.04 23.49 -8.42
C ILE A 156 -10.34 23.44 -7.64
N LYS A 157 -11.44 23.12 -8.34
CA LYS A 157 -12.75 22.87 -7.70
C LYS A 157 -12.69 21.58 -6.89
N SER A 158 -13.16 21.63 -5.64
CA SER A 158 -13.32 20.45 -4.81
C SER A 158 -14.39 19.52 -5.38
N MET A 159 -14.05 18.23 -5.42
CA MET A 159 -14.94 17.12 -5.73
C MET A 159 -15.01 16.13 -4.55
N ALA A 160 -14.60 16.57 -3.35
CA ALA A 160 -14.49 15.70 -2.18
C ALA A 160 -15.86 15.20 -1.73
N LYS A 161 -15.94 13.90 -1.43
CA LYS A 161 -17.16 13.25 -0.96
C LYS A 161 -17.20 13.27 0.57
N LEU A 162 -18.40 13.43 1.14
CA LEU A 162 -18.64 13.17 2.56
C LEU A 162 -18.34 11.70 2.87
N PRO A 163 -17.73 11.38 4.03
CA PRO A 163 -17.50 10.00 4.44
C PRO A 163 -18.83 9.25 4.50
N LEU A 164 -18.91 8.06 3.87
CA LEU A 164 -20.03 7.13 3.98
C LEU A 164 -20.03 6.51 5.39
N ASN A 165 -20.38 7.31 6.41
CA ASN A 165 -20.77 6.92 7.76
C ASN A 165 -21.02 8.18 8.60
N VAL A 166 -21.95 9.02 8.16
CA VAL A 166 -22.62 9.98 9.05
C VAL A 166 -24.05 10.06 8.56
N SER A 167 -25.00 9.53 9.32
CA SER A 167 -26.40 9.87 9.20
C SER A 167 -26.52 11.39 9.42
N THR A 168 -26.53 12.16 8.33
CA THR A 168 -26.84 13.59 8.39
C THR A 168 -28.29 13.75 8.83
N ILE A 169 -28.45 14.05 10.12
CA ILE A 169 -29.56 14.83 10.63
C ILE A 169 -29.47 16.18 9.93
N SER A 170 -30.20 16.34 8.82
CA SER A 170 -30.53 17.66 8.29
C SER A 170 -31.95 18.00 8.71
N ASN A 171 -32.06 18.71 9.84
CA ASN A 171 -33.23 19.50 10.18
C ASN A 171 -33.42 20.59 9.12
N LYS A 172 -34.42 20.43 8.25
CA LYS A 172 -35.21 21.55 7.70
C LYS A 172 -36.67 21.12 7.67
N ARG A 173 -37.48 21.73 8.56
CA ARG A 173 -38.94 21.80 8.42
C ARG A 173 -39.28 22.57 7.14
N PRO A 174 -40.43 22.28 6.52
CA PRO A 174 -41.61 23.09 6.83
C PRO A 174 -42.78 22.29 7.42
N LEU A 175 -43.59 23.05 8.17
CA LEU A 175 -44.99 22.90 8.61
C LEU A 175 -45.88 22.22 7.53
N ASP A 176 -46.92 21.41 7.78
CA ASP A 176 -48.02 21.47 8.77
C ASP A 176 -48.80 20.14 8.85
N ASN A 177 -49.60 20.02 9.92
CA ASN A 177 -50.85 19.25 10.11
C ASN A 177 -50.84 17.78 10.59
N ASP A 178 -51.16 17.68 11.89
CA ASP A 178 -52.30 16.97 12.49
C ASP A 178 -52.26 15.50 12.96
N GLU A 179 -52.58 15.40 14.26
CA GLU A 179 -53.37 14.40 14.99
C GLU A 179 -52.77 13.06 15.48
N SER A 180 -52.27 13.13 16.73
CA SER A 180 -52.78 12.43 17.94
C SER A 180 -52.54 10.92 18.21
N LYS A 181 -51.88 10.69 19.39
CA LYS A 181 -52.06 9.64 20.44
C LYS A 181 -51.83 8.14 20.06
N GLU A 182 -51.26 7.23 20.86
CA GLU A 182 -50.82 7.15 22.26
C GLU A 182 -49.93 5.90 22.48
N ASN A 183 -48.96 5.99 23.42
CA ASN A 183 -48.37 4.96 24.32
C ASN A 183 -48.24 3.47 23.92
N ASN A 184 -47.00 2.93 23.92
CA ASN A 184 -46.52 2.02 24.99
C ASN A 184 -45.04 1.58 24.90
N LYS A 185 -44.49 1.28 26.09
CA LYS A 185 -43.09 1.00 26.44
C LYS A 185 -42.58 -0.42 26.06
N LYS A 186 -41.25 -0.46 25.82
CA LYS A 186 -40.26 -1.54 26.10
C LYS A 186 -40.32 -2.86 25.29
N LYS A 187 -39.26 -3.12 24.52
CA LYS A 187 -38.18 -4.07 24.90
C LYS A 187 -36.97 -3.97 23.95
N ARG A 188 -35.79 -3.92 24.58
CA ARG A 188 -34.46 -4.03 23.95
C ARG A 188 -34.34 -5.37 23.22
N ASN A 189 -33.86 -5.37 21.98
CA ASN A 189 -33.17 -6.51 21.40
C ASN A 189 -31.86 -6.02 20.78
N ILE A 190 -30.80 -6.72 21.17
CA ILE A 190 -29.39 -6.51 20.82
C ILE A 190 -29.16 -7.09 19.41
N SER A 191 -28.64 -6.28 18.49
CA SER A 191 -28.03 -6.74 17.22
C SER A 191 -26.60 -6.19 17.19
N LYS A 192 -25.63 -6.98 17.66
CA LYS A 192 -24.67 -7.77 16.86
C LYS A 192 -23.88 -6.91 15.88
N SER A 193 -22.61 -6.74 16.24
CA SER A 193 -21.52 -6.11 15.51
C SER A 193 -21.31 -6.69 14.12
N THR A 194 -21.03 -5.81 13.18
CA THR A 194 -20.50 -6.11 11.84
C THR A 194 -19.04 -6.57 11.91
N PRO A 195 -18.57 -7.51 11.05
CA PRO A 195 -17.20 -8.01 11.09
C PRO A 195 -16.19 -7.02 10.50
N ILE A 196 -15.02 -6.96 11.12
CA ILE A 196 -13.80 -6.25 10.70
C ILE A 196 -13.31 -6.82 9.35
N GLU A 197 -13.05 -5.96 8.35
CA GLU A 197 -12.40 -6.34 7.08
C GLU A 197 -10.98 -6.89 7.34
N LYS A 198 -10.72 -8.10 6.84
CA LYS A 198 -9.43 -8.80 6.98
C LYS A 198 -8.47 -8.43 5.84
N SER A 199 -7.16 -8.42 6.11
CA SER A 199 -6.15 -8.12 5.08
C SER A 199 -6.10 -9.20 3.98
N ALA A 200 -5.79 -8.77 2.76
CA ALA A 200 -5.75 -9.60 1.56
C ALA A 200 -4.76 -10.77 1.70
N ILE A 201 -3.55 -10.54 2.23
CA ILE A 201 -2.55 -11.60 2.42
C ILE A 201 -2.91 -12.53 3.59
N ARG A 202 -3.55 -12.04 4.66
CA ARG A 202 -4.06 -12.91 5.73
C ARG A 202 -5.19 -13.81 5.25
N THR A 203 -5.93 -13.39 4.24
CA THR A 203 -7.03 -14.18 3.64
C THR A 203 -6.47 -15.43 2.94
N VAL A 204 -5.25 -15.35 2.37
CA VAL A 204 -4.50 -16.51 1.84
C VAL A 204 -4.15 -17.52 2.94
N THR A 205 -4.06 -17.10 4.21
CA THR A 205 -3.72 -17.99 5.34
C THR A 205 -4.92 -18.70 5.94
N THR A 206 -6.14 -18.35 5.55
CA THR A 206 -7.39 -18.98 6.03
C THR A 206 -8.18 -19.53 4.85
N VAL A 207 -7.64 -20.54 4.18
CA VAL A 207 -8.26 -21.14 2.99
C VAL A 207 -8.80 -22.52 3.36
N VAL A 208 -10.06 -22.76 3.03
CA VAL A 208 -10.58 -24.13 2.86
C VAL A 208 -10.03 -24.59 1.50
N GLY A 209 -8.96 -25.41 1.49
CA GLY A 209 -8.30 -25.88 0.25
C GLY A 209 -6.85 -25.40 0.08
N LYS A 210 -6.25 -25.65 -1.10
CA LYS A 210 -4.84 -25.31 -1.41
C LYS A 210 -4.66 -23.87 -1.90
N VAL A 211 -5.68 -23.28 -2.50
CA VAL A 211 -5.61 -21.96 -3.15
C VAL A 211 -6.84 -21.14 -2.74
N PRO A 212 -6.67 -19.86 -2.36
CA PRO A 212 -7.81 -19.00 -2.05
C PRO A 212 -8.74 -18.83 -3.26
N VAL A 213 -10.04 -18.86 -2.99
CA VAL A 213 -11.06 -18.44 -3.97
C VAL A 213 -10.94 -16.92 -4.17
N ASP A 214 -11.06 -16.47 -5.42
CA ASP A 214 -11.03 -15.05 -5.76
C ASP A 214 -12.04 -14.24 -4.96
N SER A 215 -11.58 -13.16 -4.31
CA SER A 215 -12.40 -12.32 -3.42
C SER A 215 -13.54 -11.61 -4.16
N GLU A 216 -13.42 -11.46 -5.48
CA GLU A 216 -14.46 -10.88 -6.32
C GLU A 216 -15.61 -11.87 -6.63
N CYS A 217 -15.45 -13.16 -6.31
CA CYS A 217 -16.51 -14.17 -6.41
C CYS A 217 -17.43 -14.15 -5.17
N VAL A 218 -17.94 -12.96 -4.82
CA VAL A 218 -18.63 -12.66 -3.54
C VAL A 218 -19.79 -13.61 -3.25
N SER A 219 -20.52 -14.06 -4.28
CA SER A 219 -21.67 -14.97 -4.13
C SER A 219 -21.29 -16.37 -3.62
N MET A 220 -20.05 -16.80 -3.86
CA MET A 220 -19.55 -18.15 -3.59
C MET A 220 -18.53 -18.20 -2.45
N LEU A 221 -18.05 -17.05 -1.96
CA LEU A 221 -17.10 -17.00 -0.85
C LEU A 221 -17.59 -17.78 0.38
N GLY A 222 -16.74 -18.67 0.89
CA GLY A 222 -17.03 -19.55 2.04
C GLY A 222 -17.89 -20.78 1.73
N LYS A 223 -18.50 -20.87 0.55
CA LYS A 223 -19.33 -22.00 0.12
C LYS A 223 -18.58 -23.00 -0.76
N VAL A 224 -17.55 -22.52 -1.45
CA VAL A 224 -16.74 -23.31 -2.38
C VAL A 224 -15.27 -23.26 -2.01
N HIS A 225 -14.49 -24.15 -2.60
CA HIS A 225 -13.04 -24.13 -2.62
C HIS A 225 -12.53 -24.30 -4.05
N VAL A 226 -11.28 -23.90 -4.31
CA VAL A 226 -10.64 -24.16 -5.60
C VAL A 226 -10.36 -25.65 -5.72
N TYR A 227 -10.82 -26.24 -6.82
CA TYR A 227 -10.68 -27.66 -7.09
C TYR A 227 -9.21 -28.05 -7.33
N TYR A 228 -8.86 -29.23 -6.84
CA TYR A 228 -7.54 -29.82 -7.02
C TYR A 228 -7.63 -31.34 -7.14
N GLU A 229 -6.73 -31.94 -7.89
CA GLU A 229 -6.64 -33.38 -8.12
C GLU A 229 -5.17 -33.80 -8.14
N ASN A 230 -4.78 -34.85 -7.41
CA ASN A 230 -3.40 -35.37 -7.42
C ASN A 230 -2.29 -34.32 -7.18
N ASN A 231 -2.59 -33.27 -6.41
CA ASN A 231 -1.72 -32.12 -6.17
C ASN A 231 -1.69 -31.04 -7.26
N ASP A 232 -2.34 -31.26 -8.39
CA ASP A 232 -2.62 -30.24 -9.39
C ASP A 232 -3.81 -29.39 -9.00
N VAL A 233 -3.61 -28.07 -8.94
CA VAL A 233 -4.67 -27.11 -8.63
C VAL A 233 -5.20 -26.51 -9.93
N PHE A 234 -6.52 -26.48 -10.08
CA PHE A 234 -7.19 -25.90 -11.25
C PHE A 234 -7.40 -24.40 -11.06
N ASP A 235 -6.28 -23.69 -11.03
CA ASP A 235 -6.17 -22.24 -10.95
C ASP A 235 -5.11 -21.76 -11.94
N CYS A 236 -5.38 -20.66 -12.65
CA CYS A 236 -4.34 -19.98 -13.38
C CYS A 236 -4.57 -18.46 -13.45
N MET A 237 -3.47 -17.73 -13.27
CA MET A 237 -3.39 -16.31 -13.59
C MET A 237 -2.59 -16.12 -14.88
N LEU A 238 -3.16 -15.34 -15.80
CA LEU A 238 -2.55 -15.03 -17.07
C LEU A 238 -2.35 -13.52 -17.20
N ASN A 239 -1.25 -13.11 -17.82
CA ASN A 239 -0.95 -11.69 -18.04
C ASN A 239 -0.53 -11.43 -19.49
N GLN A 240 -0.81 -10.24 -19.99
CA GLN A 240 -0.41 -9.81 -21.33
C GLN A 240 -0.17 -8.30 -21.36
N THR A 241 1.07 -7.92 -21.70
CA THR A 241 1.44 -6.53 -21.92
C THR A 241 1.89 -6.29 -23.36
N ASN A 242 1.41 -5.19 -23.95
CA ASN A 242 1.89 -4.64 -25.20
C ASN A 242 1.89 -3.11 -25.07
N VAL A 243 3.09 -2.55 -24.90
CA VAL A 243 3.36 -1.11 -24.75
C VAL A 243 2.82 -0.34 -25.97
N GLY A 244 3.05 -0.83 -27.19
CA GLY A 244 2.66 -0.13 -28.41
C GLY A 244 1.14 0.12 -28.53
N ASN A 245 0.34 -0.84 -28.06
CA ASN A 245 -1.12 -0.74 -28.09
C ASN A 245 -1.74 -0.33 -26.73
N ASN A 246 -0.92 0.06 -25.74
CA ASN A 246 -1.34 0.31 -24.35
C ASN A 246 -2.21 -0.84 -23.79
N ASN A 247 -1.86 -2.08 -24.12
CA ASN A 247 -2.48 -3.24 -23.52
C ASN A 247 -1.67 -3.66 -22.29
N ASN A 248 -2.35 -3.82 -21.16
CA ASN A 248 -1.82 -4.38 -19.93
C ASN A 248 -2.98 -5.10 -19.25
N LYS A 249 -3.13 -6.39 -19.51
CA LYS A 249 -4.37 -7.15 -19.26
C LYS A 249 -4.08 -8.42 -18.48
N PHE A 250 -4.94 -8.73 -17.51
CA PHE A 250 -4.94 -10.01 -16.81
C PHE A 250 -6.14 -10.88 -17.20
N TYR A 251 -6.03 -12.17 -16.96
CA TYR A 251 -7.12 -13.14 -17.08
C TYR A 251 -6.93 -14.25 -16.03
N LEU A 252 -7.86 -14.35 -15.09
CA LEU A 252 -7.94 -15.35 -14.03
C LEU A 252 -8.97 -16.41 -14.40
N ILE A 253 -8.63 -17.68 -14.15
CA ILE A 253 -9.52 -18.84 -14.32
C ILE A 253 -9.40 -19.70 -13.05
N GLN A 254 -10.52 -19.99 -12.39
CA GLN A 254 -10.59 -20.90 -11.25
C GLN A 254 -11.69 -21.93 -11.45
N LEU A 255 -11.37 -23.21 -11.30
CA LEU A 255 -12.39 -24.26 -11.15
C LEU A 255 -12.74 -24.38 -9.66
N LEU A 256 -14.02 -24.24 -9.33
CA LEU A 256 -14.52 -24.22 -7.96
C LEU A 256 -15.41 -25.43 -7.70
N GLU A 257 -15.27 -26.06 -6.54
CA GLU A 257 -16.11 -27.14 -6.04
C GLU A 257 -16.83 -26.70 -4.75
N GLU A 258 -18.13 -26.97 -4.66
CA GLU A 258 -18.92 -26.65 -3.46
C GLU A 258 -18.53 -27.54 -2.27
N ASN A 259 -18.41 -26.95 -1.08
CA ASN A 259 -17.84 -27.62 0.10
C ASN A 259 -18.69 -28.79 0.63
N HIS A 260 -20.01 -28.75 0.39
CA HIS A 260 -20.97 -29.70 0.95
C HIS A 260 -21.70 -30.51 -0.11
N SER A 261 -21.49 -30.21 -1.39
CA SER A 261 -22.13 -30.92 -2.49
C SER A 261 -21.17 -31.00 -3.67
N LYS A 262 -21.25 -32.07 -4.47
CA LYS A 262 -20.42 -32.22 -5.67
C LYS A 262 -20.98 -31.35 -6.80
N LYS A 263 -20.94 -30.04 -6.61
CA LYS A 263 -21.29 -29.05 -7.62
C LYS A 263 -20.08 -28.26 -8.05
N TYR A 264 -19.93 -28.10 -9.36
CA TYR A 264 -18.76 -27.50 -9.98
C TYR A 264 -19.12 -26.22 -10.70
N TYR A 265 -18.20 -25.26 -10.63
CA TYR A 265 -18.31 -23.96 -11.25
C TYR A 265 -16.96 -23.58 -11.87
N VAL A 266 -16.98 -22.78 -12.93
CA VAL A 266 -15.75 -22.14 -13.43
C VAL A 266 -15.90 -20.64 -13.32
N TRP A 267 -15.05 -20.04 -12.50
CA TRP A 267 -14.96 -18.61 -12.31
C TRP A 267 -13.91 -18.00 -13.24
N LEU A 268 -14.31 -16.96 -13.96
CA LEU A 268 -13.48 -16.22 -14.89
C LEU A 268 -13.46 -14.75 -14.46
N ARG A 269 -12.29 -14.12 -14.43
CA ARG A 269 -12.16 -12.67 -14.22
C ARG A 269 -11.09 -12.08 -15.11
N TRP A 270 -11.38 -11.00 -15.81
CA TRP A 270 -10.44 -10.40 -16.74
C TRP A 270 -10.58 -8.89 -16.82
N GLY A 271 -9.48 -8.22 -17.15
CA GLY A 271 -9.51 -6.77 -17.26
C GLY A 271 -8.14 -6.17 -17.41
N ARG A 272 -8.05 -4.87 -17.14
CA ARG A 272 -6.78 -4.16 -17.08
C ARG A 272 -6.12 -4.41 -15.72
N VAL A 273 -4.82 -4.67 -15.69
CA VAL A 273 -4.07 -4.88 -14.45
C VAL A 273 -4.24 -3.65 -13.54
N GLY A 274 -4.49 -3.88 -12.25
CA GLY A 274 -4.85 -2.85 -11.25
C GLY A 274 -6.34 -2.50 -11.18
N TYR A 275 -7.18 -2.98 -12.10
CA TYR A 275 -8.64 -2.80 -12.09
C TYR A 275 -9.36 -4.10 -11.76
N THR A 276 -10.58 -4.02 -11.23
CA THR A 276 -11.35 -5.21 -10.82
C THR A 276 -11.66 -6.11 -12.02
N GLY A 277 -11.93 -5.50 -13.18
CA GLY A 277 -12.24 -6.19 -14.41
C GLY A 277 -13.71 -6.56 -14.54
N GLN A 278 -14.01 -7.34 -15.56
CA GLN A 278 -15.28 -8.06 -15.74
C GLN A 278 -15.11 -9.49 -15.21
N ASN A 279 -16.21 -10.14 -14.85
CA ASN A 279 -16.19 -11.51 -14.38
C ASN A 279 -17.35 -12.31 -14.99
N ASN A 280 -17.25 -13.64 -14.87
CA ASN A 280 -18.29 -14.57 -15.25
C ASN A 280 -18.17 -15.84 -14.39
N LEU A 281 -19.31 -16.37 -13.94
CA LEU A 281 -19.40 -17.62 -13.18
C LEU A 281 -20.24 -18.62 -13.99
N GLU A 282 -19.60 -19.67 -14.47
CA GLU A 282 -20.25 -20.73 -15.23
C GLU A 282 -20.63 -21.91 -14.32
N HIS A 283 -21.80 -22.48 -14.52
CA HIS A 283 -22.40 -23.51 -13.67
C HIS A 283 -22.43 -24.86 -14.37
N PHE A 284 -21.86 -25.91 -13.77
CA PHE A 284 -21.76 -27.25 -14.37
C PHE A 284 -22.52 -28.34 -13.60
N GLY A 285 -23.25 -27.98 -12.54
CA GLY A 285 -23.94 -28.97 -11.72
C GLY A 285 -22.95 -30.01 -11.18
N CYS A 286 -23.28 -31.30 -11.26
CA CYS A 286 -22.41 -32.39 -10.82
C CYS A 286 -21.43 -32.91 -11.88
N ASP A 287 -21.37 -32.28 -13.06
CA ASP A 287 -20.48 -32.70 -14.16
C ASP A 287 -19.09 -32.05 -14.03
N LEU A 288 -18.19 -32.75 -13.35
CA LEU A 288 -16.80 -32.32 -13.19
C LEU A 288 -16.03 -32.33 -14.52
N ASP A 289 -16.30 -33.30 -15.39
CA ASP A 289 -15.55 -33.47 -16.63
C ASP A 289 -15.85 -32.34 -17.61
N GLU A 290 -17.10 -31.87 -17.64
CA GLU A 290 -17.49 -30.68 -18.38
C GLU A 290 -16.83 -29.41 -17.82
N ALA A 291 -16.81 -29.23 -16.51
CA ALA A 291 -16.12 -28.10 -15.88
C ALA A 291 -14.62 -28.08 -16.19
N LYS A 292 -13.94 -29.25 -16.10
CA LYS A 292 -12.52 -29.41 -16.44
C LYS A 292 -12.26 -29.08 -17.92
N ARG A 293 -13.11 -29.58 -18.83
CA ARG A 293 -12.99 -29.33 -20.27
C ARG A 293 -13.14 -27.85 -20.59
N PHE A 294 -14.13 -27.19 -19.99
CA PHE A 294 -14.35 -25.75 -20.16
C PHE A 294 -13.15 -24.95 -19.65
N PHE A 295 -12.64 -25.27 -18.45
CA PHE A 295 -11.45 -24.65 -17.88
C PHE A 295 -10.24 -24.77 -18.83
N CYS A 296 -9.92 -26.00 -19.28
CA CYS A 296 -8.78 -26.26 -20.14
C CYS A 296 -8.93 -25.60 -21.52
N GLN A 297 -10.15 -25.56 -22.06
CA GLN A 297 -10.45 -24.87 -23.32
C GLN A 297 -10.21 -23.36 -23.18
N LYS A 298 -10.69 -22.73 -22.09
CA LYS A 298 -10.43 -21.31 -21.85
C LYS A 298 -8.95 -21.02 -21.70
N PHE A 299 -8.19 -21.86 -20.98
CA PHE A 299 -6.75 -21.73 -20.89
C PHE A 299 -6.09 -21.77 -22.28
N SER A 300 -6.38 -22.81 -23.07
CA SER A 300 -5.81 -23.00 -24.40
C SER A 300 -6.21 -21.89 -25.38
N ASP A 301 -7.46 -21.41 -25.36
CA ASP A 301 -7.90 -20.28 -26.19
C ASP A 301 -7.05 -19.01 -25.94
N LYS A 302 -6.69 -18.77 -24.68
CA LYS A 302 -5.94 -17.57 -24.25
C LYS A 302 -4.43 -17.71 -24.40
N THR A 303 -3.88 -18.92 -24.30
CA THR A 303 -2.43 -19.14 -24.25
C THR A 303 -1.88 -19.94 -25.44
N LYS A 304 -2.72 -20.70 -26.16
CA LYS A 304 -2.35 -21.77 -27.11
C LYS A 304 -1.55 -22.94 -26.49
N ASN A 305 -1.56 -23.06 -25.17
CA ASN A 305 -0.92 -24.16 -24.46
C ASN A 305 -1.98 -25.08 -23.85
N ASP A 306 -1.61 -26.33 -23.60
CA ASP A 306 -2.41 -27.25 -22.79
C ASP A 306 -2.14 -27.01 -21.30
N PHE A 307 -3.19 -26.94 -20.51
CA PHE A 307 -3.11 -26.70 -19.07
C PHE A 307 -2.37 -27.81 -18.32
N TYR A 308 -2.51 -29.07 -18.75
CA TYR A 308 -1.83 -30.19 -18.09
C TYR A 308 -0.32 -30.16 -18.32
N TYR A 309 0.15 -29.53 -19.40
CA TYR A 309 1.57 -29.39 -19.74
C TYR A 309 2.13 -27.97 -19.47
N ARG A 310 1.49 -27.23 -18.55
CA ARG A 310 1.85 -25.86 -18.18
C ARG A 310 3.27 -25.71 -17.60
N ASP A 311 3.89 -26.78 -17.13
CA ASP A 311 5.30 -26.76 -16.68
C ASP A 311 6.28 -26.55 -17.85
N THR A 312 5.85 -26.90 -19.07
CA THR A 312 6.58 -26.70 -20.33
C THR A 312 6.00 -25.54 -21.16
N PHE A 313 5.35 -24.58 -20.49
CA PHE A 313 4.66 -23.47 -21.14
C PHE A 313 5.55 -22.70 -22.13
N THR A 314 5.00 -22.42 -23.31
CA THR A 314 5.66 -21.58 -24.32
C THR A 314 4.82 -20.34 -24.61
N LYS A 315 5.38 -19.15 -24.39
CA LYS A 315 4.71 -17.89 -24.70
C LYS A 315 4.58 -17.69 -26.22
N TYR A 316 3.36 -17.48 -26.69
CA TYR A 316 3.07 -17.17 -28.10
C TYR A 316 2.84 -15.67 -28.33
N PRO A 317 3.32 -15.09 -29.45
CA PRO A 317 3.05 -13.69 -29.80
C PRO A 317 1.55 -13.37 -29.81
N GLY A 318 1.18 -12.24 -29.20
CA GLY A 318 -0.21 -11.77 -29.15
C GLY A 318 -1.16 -12.61 -28.27
N LYS A 319 -0.64 -13.62 -27.55
CA LYS A 319 -1.38 -14.41 -26.56
C LYS A 319 -0.97 -14.04 -25.13
N TYR A 320 -1.73 -14.53 -24.16
CA TYR A 320 -1.39 -14.34 -22.75
C TYR A 320 -0.22 -15.25 -22.36
N ASP A 321 0.58 -14.78 -21.42
CA ASP A 321 1.61 -15.54 -20.73
C ASP A 321 1.08 -16.07 -19.40
N TYR A 322 1.68 -17.16 -18.90
CA TYR A 322 1.32 -17.78 -17.64
C TYR A 322 2.13 -17.15 -16.49
N VAL A 323 1.44 -16.69 -15.44
CA VAL A 323 2.08 -16.15 -14.25
C VAL A 323 2.10 -17.25 -13.20
N GLN A 324 3.30 -17.74 -12.86
CA GLN A 324 3.46 -18.78 -11.85
C GLN A 324 3.34 -18.18 -10.45
N LEU A 325 2.24 -18.54 -9.79
CA LEU A 325 1.95 -18.11 -8.43
C LEU A 325 2.31 -19.24 -7.46
N ASP A 326 3.12 -18.92 -6.45
CA ASP A 326 3.36 -19.80 -5.33
C ASP A 326 2.25 -19.63 -4.29
N TYR A 327 1.37 -20.62 -4.29
CA TYR A 327 0.28 -20.75 -3.35
C TYR A 327 0.67 -21.47 -2.08
N ASN A 328 1.97 -21.74 -1.85
CA ASN A 328 2.49 -22.66 -0.85
C ASN A 328 1.66 -22.71 0.44
N PRO A 329 0.77 -23.71 0.55
CA PRO A 329 0.12 -24.09 1.79
C PRO A 329 1.02 -25.07 2.54
N SER A 330 2.27 -25.29 2.14
CA SER A 330 3.15 -26.28 2.75
C SER A 330 3.76 -25.82 4.09
N LYS A 331 2.95 -25.14 4.92
CA LYS A 331 2.89 -25.21 6.40
C LYS A 331 1.47 -25.05 6.96
N SER A 332 0.44 -24.96 6.12
CA SER A 332 -0.95 -25.22 6.53
C SER A 332 -1.17 -26.73 6.50
N GLU A 333 -1.06 -27.30 7.70
CA GLU A 333 -1.71 -28.51 8.19
C GLU A 333 -2.45 -29.36 7.14
N LYS A 334 -1.94 -30.58 6.90
CA LYS A 334 -2.77 -31.67 6.40
C LYS A 334 -3.99 -31.78 7.34
N VAL A 335 -5.19 -31.64 6.79
CA VAL A 335 -6.42 -31.77 7.56
C VAL A 335 -6.73 -33.26 7.73
N ASP A 336 -6.08 -33.90 8.69
CA ASP A 336 -6.54 -35.18 9.25
C ASP A 336 -7.60 -34.93 10.34
N GLU A 337 -8.45 -35.92 10.62
CA GLU A 337 -9.57 -35.80 11.58
C GLU A 337 -9.15 -35.37 13.00
N ASN A 338 -7.88 -35.57 13.38
CA ASN A 338 -7.32 -35.06 14.64
C ASN A 338 -7.25 -33.51 14.70
N ASN A 339 -7.12 -32.82 13.56
CA ASN A 339 -7.05 -31.36 13.48
C ASN A 339 -8.41 -30.67 13.62
N LYS A 340 -9.54 -31.36 13.44
CA LYS A 340 -10.87 -30.78 13.74
C LYS A 340 -11.03 -30.46 15.22
N LYS A 341 -10.50 -31.31 16.12
CA LYS A 341 -10.48 -31.03 17.57
C LYS A 341 -9.54 -29.85 17.91
N GLN A 342 -8.45 -29.70 17.16
CA GLN A 342 -7.47 -28.63 17.36
C GLN A 342 -7.96 -27.28 16.81
N LEU A 343 -8.68 -27.25 15.68
CA LEU A 343 -9.34 -26.05 15.14
C LEU A 343 -10.47 -25.53 16.03
N VAL A 344 -11.26 -26.45 16.61
CA VAL A 344 -12.28 -26.10 17.63
C VAL A 344 -11.61 -25.60 18.91
N ALA A 345 -10.47 -26.18 19.31
CA ALA A 345 -9.66 -25.66 20.42
C ALA A 345 -9.06 -24.28 20.10
N ILE A 346 -8.65 -24.01 18.85
CA ILE A 346 -8.13 -22.70 18.39
C ILE A 346 -9.21 -21.62 18.45
N GLU A 347 -10.45 -21.92 18.05
CA GLU A 347 -11.58 -21.00 18.20
C GLU A 347 -11.94 -20.75 19.67
N GLN A 348 -11.80 -21.76 20.52
CA GLN A 348 -11.98 -21.63 21.98
C GLN A 348 -10.82 -20.86 22.66
N LEU A 349 -9.59 -20.96 22.13
CA LEU A 349 -8.37 -20.28 22.62
C LEU A 349 -8.23 -18.83 22.13
N LYS A 350 -8.90 -18.42 21.04
CA LYS A 350 -8.93 -17.01 20.57
C LYS A 350 -9.56 -16.05 21.58
N ASN A 351 -10.34 -16.58 22.53
CA ASN A 351 -10.97 -15.81 23.61
C ASN A 351 -10.13 -15.80 24.90
N LEU A 352 -8.95 -16.43 24.93
CA LEU A 352 -8.02 -16.34 26.05
C LEU A 352 -7.09 -15.14 25.85
N PRO A 353 -6.72 -14.42 26.92
CA PRO A 353 -5.80 -13.30 26.84
C PRO A 353 -4.45 -13.75 26.27
N ILE A 354 -3.92 -12.99 25.32
CA ILE A 354 -2.61 -13.24 24.72
C ILE A 354 -1.56 -13.20 25.84
N PRO A 355 -0.70 -14.22 25.97
CA PRO A 355 0.37 -14.22 26.97
C PRO A 355 1.27 -12.99 26.81
N GLU A 356 1.74 -12.40 27.91
CA GLU A 356 2.73 -11.32 27.83
C GLU A 356 4.02 -11.81 27.15
N SER A 357 4.61 -10.94 26.33
CA SER A 357 5.90 -11.18 25.69
C SER A 357 7.02 -11.17 26.73
N LYS A 358 7.98 -12.10 26.60
CA LYS A 358 9.16 -12.15 27.47
C LYS A 358 10.32 -11.27 26.99
N LEU A 359 10.17 -10.63 25.83
CA LEU A 359 11.23 -9.86 25.19
C LEU A 359 11.31 -8.44 25.75
N ASP A 360 12.50 -7.83 25.69
CA ASP A 360 12.69 -6.41 25.97
C ASP A 360 11.78 -5.56 25.07
N LYS A 361 11.21 -4.48 25.62
CA LYS A 361 10.24 -3.65 24.90
C LYS A 361 10.80 -3.06 23.60
N ARG A 362 12.09 -2.77 23.55
CA ARG A 362 12.81 -2.27 22.36
C ARG A 362 12.85 -3.34 21.27
N ILE A 363 13.09 -4.60 21.65
CA ILE A 363 13.04 -5.74 20.72
C ILE A 363 11.60 -5.93 20.24
N GLN A 364 10.61 -5.89 21.13
CA GLN A 364 9.20 -6.00 20.72
C GLN A 364 8.84 -4.96 19.66
N ASN A 365 9.24 -3.70 19.87
CA ASN A 365 8.99 -2.62 18.92
C ASN A 365 9.70 -2.87 17.57
N LEU A 366 10.96 -3.32 17.59
CA LEU A 366 11.70 -3.66 16.37
C LEU A 366 11.04 -4.80 15.60
N ILE A 367 10.65 -5.89 16.28
CA ILE A 367 10.00 -7.04 15.64
C ILE A 367 8.65 -6.66 15.07
N GLN A 368 7.85 -5.87 15.79
CA GLN A 368 6.61 -5.33 15.26
C GLN A 368 6.82 -4.44 14.03
N LEU A 369 7.94 -3.71 13.97
CA LEU A 369 8.26 -2.85 12.86
C LEU A 369 8.69 -3.64 11.61
N ILE A 370 9.63 -4.58 11.75
CA ILE A 370 10.21 -5.32 10.62
C ILE A 370 9.36 -6.53 10.18
N CYS A 371 8.51 -7.07 11.04
CA CYS A 371 7.61 -8.20 10.73
C CYS A 371 6.17 -7.74 10.44
N ASN A 372 5.98 -6.48 10.03
CA ASN A 372 4.66 -5.94 9.71
C ASN A 372 4.24 -6.31 8.29
N ILE A 373 3.40 -7.33 8.15
CA ILE A 373 2.86 -7.79 6.86
C ILE A 373 2.10 -6.67 6.13
N GLN A 374 1.38 -5.79 6.83
CA GLN A 374 0.65 -4.68 6.18
C GLN A 374 1.62 -3.64 5.62
N ALA A 375 2.71 -3.33 6.33
CA ALA A 375 3.73 -2.42 5.81
C ALA A 375 4.46 -3.03 4.60
N MET A 376 4.67 -4.34 4.58
CA MET A 376 5.18 -5.06 3.40
C MET A 376 4.22 -4.98 2.21
N GLU A 377 2.90 -5.13 2.44
CA GLU A 377 1.86 -4.93 1.41
C GLU A 377 1.90 -3.51 0.82
N GLU A 378 1.97 -2.50 1.67
CA GLU A 378 2.00 -1.09 1.28
C GLU A 378 3.27 -0.74 0.48
N ALA A 379 4.43 -1.27 0.87
CA ALA A 379 5.69 -1.07 0.15
C ALA A 379 5.63 -1.63 -1.28
N LEU A 380 5.03 -2.81 -1.47
CA LEU A 380 4.84 -3.38 -2.81
C LEU A 380 3.89 -2.52 -3.67
N LEU A 381 2.83 -1.97 -3.07
CA LEU A 381 1.92 -1.06 -3.76
C LEU A 381 2.61 0.23 -4.22
N GLU A 382 3.50 0.79 -3.42
CA GLU A 382 4.28 1.99 -3.78
C GLU A 382 5.16 1.73 -5.01
N MET A 383 5.68 0.51 -5.15
CA MET A 383 6.46 0.07 -6.31
C MET A 383 5.60 -0.32 -7.51
N LYS A 384 4.31 0.06 -7.51
CA LYS A 384 3.31 -0.20 -8.57
C LYS A 384 3.03 -1.68 -8.80
N PHE A 385 3.35 -2.52 -7.80
CA PHE A 385 2.96 -3.92 -7.77
C PHE A 385 1.66 -4.07 -6.96
N ASP A 386 0.55 -4.36 -7.62
CA ASP A 386 -0.76 -4.46 -6.95
C ASP A 386 -0.93 -5.79 -6.20
N ALA A 387 -0.37 -5.87 -4.99
CA ALA A 387 -0.55 -6.99 -4.07
C ALA A 387 -2.02 -7.20 -3.61
N ARG A 388 -2.90 -6.18 -3.78
CA ARG A 388 -4.30 -6.27 -3.33
C ARG A 388 -5.22 -6.93 -4.35
N LYS A 389 -4.93 -6.80 -5.65
CA LYS A 389 -5.68 -7.47 -6.75
C LYS A 389 -5.01 -8.71 -7.31
N ASN A 390 -3.76 -8.94 -6.90
CA ASN A 390 -3.13 -10.25 -6.81
C ASN A 390 -3.14 -10.77 -5.35
N PRO A 391 -4.30 -10.85 -4.66
CA PRO A 391 -4.35 -11.45 -3.33
C PRO A 391 -4.18 -12.98 -3.40
N LEU A 392 -4.13 -13.54 -4.62
CA LEU A 392 -4.22 -14.97 -4.90
C LEU A 392 -2.85 -15.52 -5.28
N GLY A 393 -1.86 -15.45 -4.41
CA GLY A 393 -0.59 -16.18 -4.61
C GLY A 393 0.60 -15.26 -4.85
N LYS A 394 1.66 -15.54 -4.11
CA LYS A 394 2.94 -14.84 -4.22
C LYS A 394 3.49 -15.11 -5.62
N LEU A 395 4.18 -14.17 -6.28
CA LEU A 395 4.97 -14.57 -7.45
C LEU A 395 5.95 -15.65 -6.97
N SER A 396 5.99 -16.79 -7.66
CA SER A 396 6.96 -17.82 -7.31
C SER A 396 8.39 -17.31 -7.49
N SER A 397 9.35 -17.86 -6.74
CA SER A 397 10.78 -17.60 -6.98
C SER A 397 11.18 -17.81 -8.45
N THR A 398 10.58 -18.80 -9.14
CA THR A 398 10.77 -19.02 -10.58
C THR A 398 10.31 -17.83 -11.42
N GLN A 399 9.14 -17.26 -11.10
CA GLN A 399 8.61 -16.08 -11.76
C GLN A 399 9.48 -14.84 -11.52
N ILE A 400 10.01 -14.66 -10.30
CA ILE A 400 10.93 -13.57 -9.95
C ILE A 400 12.25 -13.70 -10.74
N LYS A 401 12.83 -14.91 -10.81
CA LYS A 401 14.01 -15.19 -11.65
C LYS A 401 13.76 -14.92 -13.13
N ALA A 402 12.58 -15.29 -13.64
CA ALA A 402 12.18 -14.97 -15.01
C ALA A 402 12.05 -13.45 -15.23
N GLY A 403 11.67 -12.69 -14.19
CA GLY A 403 11.70 -11.22 -14.17
C GLY A 403 13.12 -10.67 -14.29
N TYR A 404 14.07 -11.16 -13.48
CA TYR A 404 15.48 -10.75 -13.57
C TYR A 404 16.08 -11.03 -14.94
N ALA A 405 15.82 -12.20 -15.51
CA ALA A 405 16.27 -12.55 -16.85
C ALA A 405 15.74 -11.56 -17.92
N ALA A 406 14.48 -11.12 -17.80
CA ALA A 406 13.90 -10.13 -18.70
C ALA A 406 14.53 -8.73 -18.51
N LEU A 407 14.82 -8.32 -17.27
CA LEU A 407 15.57 -7.08 -17.01
C LEU A 407 16.99 -7.14 -17.56
N LYS A 408 17.64 -8.30 -17.49
CA LYS A 408 19.00 -8.50 -18.02
C LYS A 408 19.02 -8.37 -19.53
N GLU A 409 17.98 -8.86 -20.21
CA GLU A 409 17.81 -8.61 -21.64
C GLU A 409 17.66 -7.11 -21.94
N ILE A 410 16.81 -6.39 -21.20
CA ILE A 410 16.64 -4.93 -21.33
C ILE A 410 17.96 -4.18 -21.15
N GLU A 411 18.76 -4.59 -20.16
CA GLU A 411 20.07 -4.00 -19.89
C GLU A 411 21.01 -4.07 -21.11
N THR A 412 21.02 -5.21 -21.83
CA THR A 412 21.88 -5.36 -23.02
C THR A 412 21.60 -4.26 -24.05
N TYR A 413 20.33 -3.90 -24.26
CA TYR A 413 19.91 -2.84 -25.18
C TYR A 413 20.27 -1.44 -24.67
N ILE A 414 20.16 -1.20 -23.36
CA ILE A 414 20.58 0.07 -22.74
C ILE A 414 22.10 0.27 -22.91
N LYS A 415 22.90 -0.77 -22.65
CA LYS A 415 24.37 -0.73 -22.75
C LYS A 415 24.84 -0.40 -24.17
N ILE A 416 24.18 -0.94 -25.19
CA ILE A 416 24.51 -0.66 -26.61
C ILE A 416 23.71 0.53 -27.21
N ASN A 417 22.89 1.21 -26.41
CA ASN A 417 22.04 2.33 -26.81
C ASN A 417 21.13 2.03 -28.03
N LYS A 418 20.52 0.84 -28.07
CA LYS A 418 19.70 0.36 -29.20
C LYS A 418 18.23 0.17 -28.81
N PHE A 419 17.38 1.11 -29.20
CA PHE A 419 15.95 1.14 -28.84
C PHE A 419 15.02 0.81 -30.03
N ASN A 420 15.19 -0.38 -30.62
CA ASN A 420 14.38 -0.84 -31.74
C ASN A 420 13.12 -1.62 -31.27
N SER A 421 12.41 -2.26 -32.21
CA SER A 421 11.25 -3.10 -31.89
C SER A 421 11.56 -4.26 -30.92
N ALA A 422 12.77 -4.82 -30.99
CA ALA A 422 13.20 -5.88 -30.08
C ALA A 422 13.35 -5.38 -28.63
N PHE A 423 13.85 -4.16 -28.43
CA PHE A 423 13.87 -3.51 -27.11
C PHE A 423 12.45 -3.29 -26.54
N ILE A 424 11.50 -2.92 -27.38
CA ILE A 424 10.09 -2.79 -26.96
C ILE A 424 9.53 -4.15 -26.55
N GLU A 425 9.86 -5.22 -27.29
CA GLU A 425 9.42 -6.57 -26.93
C GLU A 425 10.08 -7.10 -25.65
N ALA A 426 11.33 -6.73 -25.37
CA ALA A 426 11.98 -7.03 -24.09
C ALA A 426 11.23 -6.36 -22.91
N ASN A 427 10.81 -5.09 -23.08
CA ASN A 427 9.96 -4.39 -22.11
C ASN A 427 8.58 -5.06 -21.97
N ASN A 428 7.94 -5.43 -23.08
CA ASN A 428 6.67 -6.18 -23.04
C ASN A 428 6.83 -7.49 -22.26
N THR A 429 7.92 -8.21 -22.49
CA THR A 429 8.23 -9.48 -21.83
C THR A 429 8.39 -9.28 -20.33
N TYR A 430 9.14 -8.26 -19.90
CA TYR A 430 9.27 -7.93 -18.47
C TYR A 430 7.91 -7.61 -17.83
N TYR A 431 7.14 -6.68 -18.38
CA TYR A 431 5.83 -6.29 -17.81
C TYR A 431 4.75 -7.37 -17.97
N THR A 432 4.97 -8.37 -18.82
CA THR A 432 4.11 -9.53 -18.92
C THR A 432 4.45 -10.54 -17.81
N ARG A 433 5.74 -10.75 -17.52
CA ARG A 433 6.20 -11.63 -16.44
C ARG A 433 5.97 -11.05 -15.05
N ILE A 434 6.13 -9.74 -14.89
CA ILE A 434 5.97 -9.03 -13.63
C ILE A 434 4.81 -8.05 -13.81
N PRO A 435 3.60 -8.40 -13.35
CA PRO A 435 2.42 -7.55 -13.53
C PRO A 435 2.57 -6.21 -12.81
N HIS A 436 2.33 -5.11 -13.53
CA HIS A 436 2.41 -3.75 -13.00
C HIS A 436 1.09 -2.99 -13.19
N GLU A 437 0.75 -2.11 -12.25
CA GLU A 437 -0.36 -1.17 -12.40
C GLU A 437 0.13 0.17 -12.97
N PHE A 438 -0.28 0.46 -14.21
CA PHE A 438 0.02 1.75 -14.86
C PHE A 438 -1.20 2.69 -14.97
N GLY A 439 -2.30 2.38 -14.27
CA GLY A 439 -3.56 3.11 -14.44
C GLY A 439 -3.98 3.10 -15.91
N ARG A 440 -4.43 4.22 -16.47
CA ARG A 440 -4.77 4.35 -17.91
C ARG A 440 -3.57 4.68 -18.80
N ASN A 441 -2.41 4.95 -18.21
CA ASN A 441 -1.22 5.32 -18.94
C ASN A 441 -0.60 4.12 -19.64
N THR A 442 0.07 4.39 -20.75
CA THR A 442 0.90 3.40 -21.45
C THR A 442 2.03 2.94 -20.51
N PRO A 443 2.31 1.63 -20.43
CA PRO A 443 3.48 1.12 -19.71
C PRO A 443 4.74 1.88 -20.17
N PRO A 444 5.52 2.47 -19.24
CA PRO A 444 6.72 3.23 -19.60
C PRO A 444 7.80 2.29 -20.15
N LEU A 445 8.71 2.80 -20.97
CA LEU A 445 9.88 2.02 -21.41
C LEU A 445 11.04 2.23 -20.43
N ILE A 446 11.71 1.14 -20.03
CA ILE A 446 12.90 1.12 -19.19
C ILE A 446 14.12 1.43 -20.08
N LYS A 447 14.45 2.71 -20.22
CA LYS A 447 15.50 3.22 -21.11
C LYS A 447 16.78 3.61 -20.40
N THR A 448 16.75 3.81 -19.09
CA THR A 448 17.91 4.28 -18.32
C THR A 448 18.34 3.27 -17.26
N ILE A 449 19.62 3.34 -16.87
CA ILE A 449 20.16 2.51 -15.78
C ILE A 449 19.41 2.79 -14.47
N GLN A 450 18.99 4.03 -14.22
CA GLN A 450 18.21 4.36 -13.02
C GLN A 450 16.84 3.68 -13.02
N GLN A 451 16.15 3.65 -14.16
CA GLN A 451 14.88 2.93 -14.30
C GLN A 451 15.09 1.42 -14.11
N LEU A 452 16.14 0.87 -14.72
CA LEU A 452 16.49 -0.55 -14.56
C LEU A 452 16.76 -0.90 -13.08
N LYS A 453 17.54 -0.08 -12.37
CA LYS A 453 17.82 -0.27 -10.93
C LYS A 453 16.54 -0.25 -10.08
N HIS A 454 15.61 0.65 -10.39
CA HIS A 454 14.34 0.70 -9.68
C HIS A 454 13.53 -0.60 -9.82
N GLU A 455 13.54 -1.20 -11.01
CA GLU A 455 12.88 -2.48 -11.28
C GLU A 455 13.62 -3.67 -10.66
N ILE A 456 14.95 -3.61 -10.56
CA ILE A 456 15.76 -4.60 -9.80
C ILE A 456 15.39 -4.55 -8.32
N GLU A 457 15.33 -3.36 -7.72
CA GLU A 457 14.92 -3.17 -6.32
C GLU A 457 13.51 -3.73 -6.06
N LEU A 458 12.60 -3.66 -7.05
CA LEU A 458 11.26 -4.26 -6.96
C LEU A 458 11.36 -5.78 -6.83
N LEU A 459 12.13 -6.43 -7.69
CA LEU A 459 12.31 -7.88 -7.64
C LEU A 459 12.99 -8.34 -6.34
N GLU A 460 13.95 -7.57 -5.83
CA GLU A 460 14.60 -7.84 -4.53
C GLU A 460 13.59 -7.74 -3.38
N ALA A 461 12.76 -6.69 -3.38
CA ALA A 461 11.72 -6.51 -2.36
C ALA A 461 10.67 -7.64 -2.42
N LEU A 462 10.29 -8.09 -3.62
CA LEU A 462 9.38 -9.22 -3.80
C LEU A 462 9.95 -10.53 -3.22
N ASP A 463 11.23 -10.82 -3.48
CA ASP A 463 11.92 -12.01 -2.95
C ASP A 463 12.06 -11.94 -1.41
N ASP A 464 12.48 -10.79 -0.87
CA ASP A 464 12.63 -10.61 0.57
C ASP A 464 11.28 -10.71 1.32
N ILE A 465 10.19 -10.20 0.73
CA ILE A 465 8.83 -10.35 1.30
C ILE A 465 8.34 -11.79 1.21
N GLU A 466 8.63 -12.51 0.12
CA GLU A 466 8.32 -13.94 -0.01
C GLU A 466 8.99 -14.73 1.13
N ILE A 467 10.27 -14.44 1.39
CA ILE A 467 11.05 -15.06 2.45
C ILE A 467 10.51 -14.69 3.83
N ALA A 468 10.25 -13.41 4.08
CA ALA A 468 9.70 -12.95 5.35
C ALA A 468 8.37 -13.66 5.63
N PHE A 469 7.48 -13.76 4.64
CA PHE A 469 6.20 -14.44 4.81
C PHE A 469 6.35 -15.94 5.04
N THR A 470 7.27 -16.59 4.32
CA THR A 470 7.56 -18.01 4.50
C THR A 470 8.12 -18.29 5.88
N THR A 471 8.98 -17.41 6.40
CA THR A 471 9.56 -17.48 7.75
C THR A 471 8.53 -17.20 8.85
N LEU A 472 7.65 -16.21 8.66
CA LEU A 472 6.71 -15.75 9.69
C LEU A 472 5.47 -16.64 9.86
N ASN A 473 5.15 -17.49 8.87
CA ASN A 473 4.00 -18.40 8.92
C ASN A 473 4.36 -19.84 9.30
N ILE A 474 5.54 -20.06 9.89
CA ILE A 474 6.07 -21.41 10.04
C ILE A 474 5.30 -22.30 11.00
N ASP A 475 4.90 -21.84 12.18
CA ASP A 475 4.12 -22.65 13.11
C ASP A 475 3.54 -21.73 14.16
N ARG A 476 2.21 -21.53 14.18
CA ARG A 476 1.56 -20.71 15.21
C ARG A 476 1.37 -21.54 16.46
N ASN A 477 2.38 -21.60 17.32
CA ASN A 477 2.21 -22.18 18.64
C ASN A 477 1.37 -21.25 19.53
N ILE A 478 0.07 -21.51 19.61
CA ILE A 478 -0.94 -20.68 20.30
C ILE A 478 -0.57 -20.36 21.77
N ARG A 479 0.38 -21.11 22.37
CA ARG A 479 0.87 -20.89 23.73
C ARG A 479 1.89 -19.74 23.87
N LEU A 480 2.42 -19.20 22.78
CA LEU A 480 3.43 -18.14 22.79
C LEU A 480 2.85 -16.81 22.28
N ASN A 481 3.41 -15.70 22.77
CA ASN A 481 3.10 -14.38 22.23
C ASN A 481 3.50 -14.32 20.73
N PRO A 482 2.68 -13.74 19.84
CA PRO A 482 3.00 -13.65 18.42
C PRO A 482 4.32 -12.95 18.09
N ILE A 483 4.71 -11.95 18.90
CA ILE A 483 5.99 -11.23 18.74
C ILE A 483 7.15 -12.17 19.04
N ASP A 484 7.02 -12.98 20.10
CA ASP A 484 8.05 -13.93 20.53
C ASP A 484 8.24 -15.02 19.47
N GLN A 485 7.15 -15.49 18.85
CA GLN A 485 7.21 -16.43 17.74
C GLN A 485 7.96 -15.84 16.53
N HIS A 486 7.64 -14.61 16.14
CA HIS A 486 8.32 -13.96 15.02
C HIS A 486 9.80 -13.76 15.31
N TYR A 487 10.16 -13.36 16.54
CA TYR A 487 11.54 -13.24 16.97
C TYR A 487 12.31 -14.58 16.87
N GLU A 488 11.72 -15.68 17.36
CA GLU A 488 12.33 -17.01 17.28
C GLU A 488 12.52 -17.46 15.83
N GLN A 489 11.55 -17.19 14.95
CA GLN A 489 11.60 -17.54 13.53
C GLN A 489 12.71 -16.81 12.76
N LEU A 490 13.11 -15.61 13.19
CA LEU A 490 14.25 -14.90 12.61
C LEU A 490 15.59 -15.58 12.89
N LYS A 491 15.67 -16.50 13.86
CA LYS A 491 16.92 -17.22 14.20
C LYS A 491 18.11 -16.28 14.41
N CYS A 492 17.81 -15.11 15.00
CA CYS A 492 18.75 -14.03 15.15
C CYS A 492 18.56 -13.40 16.53
N LYS A 493 19.58 -13.54 17.39
CA LYS A 493 19.54 -12.98 18.74
C LYS A 493 19.85 -11.49 18.69
N LEU A 494 19.08 -10.71 19.45
CA LEU A 494 19.21 -9.27 19.56
C LEU A 494 19.43 -8.88 21.01
N TYR A 495 20.46 -8.06 21.24
CA TYR A 495 20.78 -7.52 22.55
C TYR A 495 20.77 -6.00 22.48
N PRO A 496 19.80 -5.33 23.11
CA PRO A 496 19.77 -3.88 23.17
C PRO A 496 21.02 -3.36 23.89
N ILE A 497 21.61 -2.29 23.35
CA ILE A 497 22.79 -1.64 23.91
C ILE A 497 22.35 -0.37 24.62
N GLU A 498 22.83 -0.15 25.83
CA GLU A 498 22.52 1.03 26.62
C GLU A 498 23.32 2.27 26.18
N LYS A 499 22.72 3.46 26.33
CA LYS A 499 23.31 4.73 25.86
C LYS A 499 24.64 5.09 26.52
N HIS A 500 24.89 4.56 27.71
CA HIS A 500 26.11 4.82 28.49
C HIS A 500 27.25 3.86 28.15
N GLU A 501 27.01 2.84 27.33
CA GLU A 501 28.06 1.91 26.91
C GLU A 501 29.00 2.55 25.89
N ASP A 502 30.29 2.25 25.99
CA ASP A 502 31.32 2.78 25.08
C ASP A 502 31.02 2.47 23.61
N ILE A 503 30.44 1.30 23.34
CA ILE A 503 30.07 0.89 21.99
C ILE A 503 28.94 1.76 21.42
N TYR A 504 27.99 2.21 22.25
CA TYR A 504 26.95 3.16 21.83
C TYR A 504 27.58 4.49 21.44
N ILE A 505 28.47 5.00 22.28
CA ILE A 505 29.17 6.27 22.05
C ILE A 505 29.99 6.20 20.76
N LEU A 506 30.71 5.08 20.54
CA LEU A 506 31.49 4.84 19.33
C LEU A 506 30.61 4.83 18.08
N ILE A 507 29.51 4.09 18.07
CA ILE A 507 28.58 4.00 16.93
C ILE A 507 27.93 5.37 16.66
N ASN A 508 27.50 6.08 17.70
CA ASN A 508 26.93 7.42 17.55
C ASN A 508 27.95 8.39 16.95
N LYS A 509 29.19 8.38 17.45
CA LYS A 509 30.27 9.17 16.88
C LYS A 509 30.49 8.81 15.40
N TYR A 510 30.58 7.53 15.08
CA TYR A 510 30.77 7.05 13.72
C TYR A 510 29.65 7.51 12.78
N LEU A 511 28.38 7.45 13.22
CA LEU A 511 27.22 7.94 12.46
C LEU A 511 27.34 9.43 12.17
N GLN A 512 27.61 10.25 13.20
CA GLN A 512 27.68 11.71 13.04
C GLN A 512 28.88 12.14 12.20
N THR A 513 30.04 11.50 12.35
CA THR A 513 31.26 11.90 11.61
C THR A 513 31.26 11.44 10.15
N THR A 514 30.48 10.40 9.81
CA THR A 514 30.38 9.88 8.43
C THR A 514 29.16 10.41 7.67
N HIS A 515 28.40 11.35 8.24
CA HIS A 515 27.30 11.99 7.53
C HIS A 515 27.81 12.85 6.36
N ALA A 516 27.49 12.44 5.13
CA ALA A 516 27.98 13.12 3.92
C ALA A 516 27.53 14.59 3.88
N SER A 517 28.45 15.48 3.53
CA SER A 517 28.18 16.92 3.42
C SER A 517 27.17 17.28 2.33
N THR A 518 26.97 16.39 1.36
CA THR A 518 26.02 16.52 0.25
C THR A 518 24.60 16.04 0.60
N HIS A 519 24.39 15.35 1.71
CA HIS A 519 23.09 14.76 2.09
C HIS A 519 22.37 15.58 3.17
N GLN A 520 22.26 16.90 3.01
CA GLN A 520 21.73 17.81 4.04
C GLN A 520 20.20 17.83 4.15
N GLN A 521 19.49 17.13 3.26
CA GLN A 521 18.03 17.06 3.27
C GLN A 521 17.44 16.34 4.49
N TYR A 522 18.26 15.60 5.24
CA TYR A 522 17.86 14.96 6.50
C TYR A 522 18.98 15.01 7.53
N LYS A 523 18.62 14.69 8.78
CA LYS A 523 19.55 14.41 9.88
C LYS A 523 19.27 13.02 10.43
N MET A 524 20.27 12.38 11.01
CA MET A 524 20.14 11.04 11.59
C MET A 524 20.36 11.10 13.10
N GLU A 525 19.42 10.52 13.84
CA GLU A 525 19.49 10.34 15.29
C GLU A 525 19.31 8.86 15.63
N ILE A 526 20.10 8.37 16.57
CA ILE A 526 20.01 6.98 17.03
C ILE A 526 18.91 6.87 18.09
N GLU A 527 17.87 6.11 17.77
CA GLU A 527 16.82 5.76 18.74
C GLU A 527 17.25 4.58 19.62
N TYR A 528 17.63 3.47 18.98
CA TYR A 528 18.10 2.25 19.63
C TYR A 528 19.28 1.62 18.86
N ILE A 529 20.15 0.90 19.58
CA ILE A 529 21.19 0.06 19.01
C ILE A 529 20.97 -1.36 19.51
N PHE A 530 21.08 -2.33 18.61
CA PHE A 530 21.03 -3.74 18.93
C PHE A 530 22.32 -4.42 18.47
N LYS A 531 22.98 -5.14 19.36
CA LYS A 531 23.97 -6.15 18.96
C LYS A 531 23.22 -7.31 18.32
N VAL A 532 23.63 -7.67 17.12
CA VAL A 532 23.01 -8.71 16.30
C VAL A 532 23.89 -9.96 16.31
N GLU A 533 23.31 -11.11 16.63
CA GLU A 533 23.99 -12.40 16.59
C GLU A 533 23.11 -13.41 15.85
N ARG A 534 23.38 -13.58 14.55
CA ARG A 534 22.66 -14.51 13.69
C ARG A 534 23.19 -15.93 13.88
N GLU A 535 22.27 -16.90 13.88
CA GLU A 535 22.61 -18.32 13.99
C GLU A 535 23.63 -18.73 12.90
N ASN A 536 24.68 -19.45 13.32
CA ASN A 536 25.77 -19.99 12.50
C ASN A 536 26.66 -18.97 11.75
N GLU A 537 26.42 -17.65 11.84
CA GLU A 537 27.22 -16.64 11.12
C GLU A 537 28.70 -16.66 11.52
N ASN A 538 28.98 -16.82 12.82
CA ASN A 538 30.35 -16.88 13.33
C ASN A 538 31.12 -18.11 12.83
N GLU A 539 30.42 -19.21 12.54
CA GLU A 539 31.03 -20.47 12.07
C GLU A 539 31.40 -20.41 10.59
N ILE A 540 30.63 -19.66 9.80
CA ILE A 540 30.87 -19.49 8.36
C ILE A 540 31.80 -18.31 8.04
N PHE A 541 31.97 -17.36 8.97
CA PHE A 541 32.82 -16.19 8.78
C PHE A 541 34.30 -16.60 8.62
N LYS A 542 34.91 -16.15 7.51
CA LYS A 542 36.33 -16.38 7.23
C LYS A 542 37.09 -15.05 7.33
N ASP A 543 38.00 -14.97 8.30
CA ASP A 543 38.91 -13.82 8.40
C ASP A 543 40.01 -13.94 7.34
N VAL A 544 40.04 -12.95 6.45
CA VAL A 544 41.04 -12.83 5.37
C VAL A 544 41.96 -11.62 5.57
N GLY A 545 41.91 -10.97 6.75
CA GLY A 545 42.59 -9.70 7.03
C GLY A 545 41.78 -8.47 6.60
N ASN A 546 42.27 -7.28 6.96
CA ASN A 546 41.63 -5.97 6.69
C ASN A 546 40.15 -5.89 7.14
N LYS A 547 39.87 -6.38 8.36
CA LYS A 547 38.51 -6.37 8.92
C LYS A 547 38.08 -4.95 9.27
N MET A 548 36.99 -4.49 8.66
CA MET A 548 36.41 -3.16 8.88
C MET A 548 34.94 -3.26 9.30
N LEU A 549 34.48 -2.28 10.08
CA LEU A 549 33.06 -2.07 10.35
C LEU A 549 32.53 -1.08 9.30
N LEU A 550 31.51 -1.50 8.55
CA LEU A 550 30.93 -0.71 7.45
C LEU A 550 29.42 -0.59 7.62
N TRP A 551 28.87 0.51 7.10
CA TRP A 551 27.43 0.72 7.04
C TRP A 551 26.78 -0.07 5.92
N HIS A 552 25.62 -0.65 6.20
CA HIS A 552 24.70 -1.19 5.21
C HIS A 552 23.30 -0.66 5.52
N GLY A 553 22.66 0.00 4.55
CA GLY A 553 21.29 0.48 4.64
C GLY A 553 20.41 -0.30 3.66
N SER A 554 19.22 -0.69 4.10
CA SER A 554 18.21 -1.37 3.28
C SER A 554 16.82 -0.86 3.63
N ARG A 555 15.83 -1.21 2.80
CA ARG A 555 14.42 -0.90 3.08
C ARG A 555 13.94 -1.71 4.27
N LEU A 556 12.97 -1.16 5.01
CA LEU A 556 12.46 -1.79 6.23
C LEU A 556 11.93 -3.21 5.97
N THR A 557 11.26 -3.41 4.84
CA THR A 557 10.69 -4.69 4.39
C THR A 557 11.71 -5.81 4.26
N ASN A 558 12.98 -5.47 4.02
CA ASN A 558 14.02 -6.43 3.72
C ASN A 558 14.68 -6.96 5.01
N PHE A 559 14.56 -6.24 6.13
CA PHE A 559 15.24 -6.60 7.37
C PHE A 559 14.78 -7.95 7.95
N ALA A 560 13.52 -8.35 7.76
CA ALA A 560 13.08 -9.70 8.16
C ALA A 560 13.83 -10.81 7.37
N GLY A 561 14.03 -10.61 6.07
CA GLY A 561 14.82 -11.50 5.22
C GLY A 561 16.30 -11.49 5.60
N ILE A 562 16.89 -10.30 5.75
CA ILE A 562 18.31 -10.11 6.12
C ILE A 562 18.62 -10.74 7.49
N MET A 563 17.74 -10.57 8.48
CA MET A 563 17.97 -11.13 9.80
C MET A 563 17.85 -12.66 9.81
N SER A 564 16.93 -13.23 9.02
CA SER A 564 16.73 -14.67 8.96
C SER A 564 17.77 -15.41 8.11
N GLN A 565 18.22 -14.81 7.00
CA GLN A 565 19.08 -15.48 6.01
C GLN A 565 20.48 -14.87 5.88
N GLY A 566 20.72 -13.70 6.45
CA GLY A 566 21.93 -12.91 6.23
C GLY A 566 21.87 -12.05 4.96
N LEU A 567 22.94 -11.33 4.67
CA LEU A 567 23.10 -10.60 3.42
C LEU A 567 23.37 -11.57 2.28
N ARG A 568 22.62 -11.41 1.17
CA ARG A 568 22.71 -12.28 -0.01
C ARG A 568 23.33 -11.51 -1.17
N ILE A 569 24.06 -12.23 -2.01
CA ILE A 569 24.55 -11.70 -3.29
C ILE A 569 23.35 -11.64 -4.24
N ALA A 570 23.31 -10.62 -5.11
CA ALA A 570 22.32 -10.56 -6.17
C ALA A 570 22.32 -11.87 -7.00
N PRO A 571 21.15 -12.36 -7.42
CA PRO A 571 21.06 -13.61 -8.17
C PRO A 571 21.82 -13.50 -9.51
N PRO A 572 22.40 -14.60 -10.04
CA PRO A 572 23.14 -14.58 -11.31
C PRO A 572 22.35 -14.05 -12.51
N GLU A 573 21.02 -14.19 -12.44
CA GLU A 573 20.07 -13.70 -13.44
C GLU A 573 19.88 -12.18 -13.39
N ALA A 574 20.25 -11.52 -12.29
CA ALA A 574 20.14 -10.07 -12.17
C ALA A 574 21.05 -9.34 -13.19
N PRO A 575 20.61 -8.18 -13.71
CA PRO A 575 21.47 -7.28 -14.48
C PRO A 575 22.67 -6.79 -13.65
N VAL A 576 23.78 -6.44 -14.32
CA VAL A 576 25.07 -6.08 -13.68
C VAL A 576 25.47 -4.64 -13.97
#